data_AF-A0A4Y2HFQ4-F1
#
_entry.id   AF-A0A4Y2HFQ4-F1
#
_cell.length_a   1.000
_cell.length_b   1.000
_cell.length_c   1.000
_cell.angle_alpha   90.00
_cell.angle_beta   90.00
_cell.angle_gamma   90.00
#
_symmetry.space_group_name_H-M   'P 1'
#
loop_
_entity.id
_entity.type
_entity.pdbx_description
1 polymer ?
#
loop_
_entity_poly.entity_id
_entity_poly.type
_entity_poly.pdbx_seq_one_letter_code
_entity_poly.pdbx_strand_id
1 'polypeptide(L)'
;MDQYQHLCRIAGITWGINKNIRRLLYKTVIERTLCHGAAAWGHNMTSRLQKKLDSIQRLFLLYITGAYRTTPTASLQVVTGLQPLHLQIQQEATYARVAPARSSSNFFTVIFSPTDYESKSSGIHIHPLIFFSTIKFHLQKIT
;
A
#
# COMPACT_ATOMS: atom_id res chain seq x y z
N MET A 1 -2.88 17.59 -6.21
CA MET A 1 -1.65 17.97 -6.96
C MET A 1 -0.67 18.69 -6.05
N ASP A 2 -1.14 19.31 -4.97
CA ASP A 2 -0.33 20.09 -4.02
C ASP A 2 0.72 19.23 -3.31
N GLN A 3 0.38 17.99 -2.93
CA GLN A 3 1.34 17.04 -2.33
C GLN A 3 2.58 16.79 -3.20
N TYR A 4 2.42 16.71 -4.52
CA TYR A 4 3.55 16.57 -5.46
C TYR A 4 4.43 17.83 -5.46
N GLN A 5 3.81 19.02 -5.46
CA GLN A 5 4.55 20.29 -5.43
C GLN A 5 5.31 20.46 -4.12
N HIS A 6 4.73 20.08 -2.98
CA HIS A 6 5.42 20.10 -1.68
C HIS A 6 6.62 19.17 -1.65
N LEU A 7 6.48 17.94 -2.16
CA LEU A 7 7.61 17.00 -2.27
C LEU A 7 8.70 17.57 -3.19
N CYS A 8 8.33 18.11 -4.35
CA CYS A 8 9.26 18.75 -5.28
C CYS A 8 10.03 19.92 -4.65
N ARG A 9 9.38 20.72 -3.79
CA ARG A 9 10.04 21.80 -3.03
C ARG A 9 11.06 21.27 -2.01
N ILE A 10 10.74 20.18 -1.32
CA ILE A 10 11.58 19.63 -0.25
C ILE A 10 12.87 18.99 -0.79
N ALA A 11 12.84 18.34 -1.96
CA ALA A 11 14.02 17.60 -2.44
C ALA A 11 15.01 18.40 -3.31
N GLY A 12 14.61 19.54 -3.87
CA GLY A 12 15.39 20.22 -4.91
C GLY A 12 15.60 19.37 -6.18
N ILE A 13 15.89 20.01 -7.31
CA ILE A 13 16.03 19.33 -8.61
C ILE A 13 17.38 18.59 -8.73
N THR A 14 18.40 19.01 -7.94
CA THR A 14 19.78 18.56 -8.13
C THR A 14 20.59 18.21 -6.87
N TRP A 15 20.18 18.60 -5.64
CA TRP A 15 21.10 18.54 -4.47
C TRP A 15 20.55 18.05 -3.10
N GLY A 16 19.26 17.70 -2.95
CA GLY A 16 18.69 17.54 -1.59
C GLY A 16 18.56 16.11 -1.05
N ILE A 17 17.96 15.18 -1.81
CA ILE A 17 17.41 13.95 -1.22
C ILE A 17 17.78 12.67 -2.01
N ASN A 18 18.33 11.69 -1.29
CA ASN A 18 18.67 10.36 -1.82
C ASN A 18 17.44 9.71 -2.48
N LYS A 19 17.64 9.00 -3.61
CA LYS A 19 16.59 8.24 -4.31
C LYS A 19 15.82 7.32 -3.36
N ASN A 20 16.49 6.73 -2.37
CA ASN A 20 15.87 5.87 -1.36
C ASN A 20 14.88 6.63 -0.46
N ILE A 21 15.22 7.85 -0.05
CA ILE A 21 14.35 8.69 0.77
C ILE A 21 13.16 9.19 -0.06
N ARG A 22 13.37 9.57 -1.33
CA ARG A 22 12.28 9.92 -2.25
C ARG A 22 11.31 8.75 -2.47
N ARG A 23 11.86 7.54 -2.65
CA ARG A 23 11.06 6.31 -2.74
C ARG A 23 10.30 6.03 -1.44
N LEU A 24 10.93 6.24 -0.28
CA LEU A 24 10.28 6.09 1.01
C LEU A 24 9.10 7.06 1.15
N LEU A 25 9.29 8.34 0.84
CA LEU A 25 8.23 9.36 0.87
C LEU A 25 7.06 9.01 -0.06
N TYR A 26 7.35 8.49 -1.25
CA TYR A 26 6.30 8.00 -2.14
C TYR A 26 5.46 6.89 -1.48
N LYS A 27 6.13 5.88 -0.92
CA LYS A 27 5.45 4.76 -0.25
C LYS A 27 4.67 5.18 0.99
N THR A 28 5.20 6.09 1.81
CA THR A 28 4.59 6.43 3.08
C THR A 28 3.48 7.47 2.96
N VAL A 29 3.60 8.41 2.01
CA VAL A 29 2.65 9.51 1.86
C VAL A 29 1.68 9.24 0.71
N ILE A 30 2.20 9.09 -0.50
CA ILE A 30 1.38 9.08 -1.72
C ILE A 30 0.61 7.77 -1.83
N GLU A 31 1.32 6.65 -1.73
CA GLU A 31 0.73 5.32 -1.79
C GLU A 31 -0.32 5.13 -0.67
N ARG A 32 0.00 5.53 0.57
CA ARG A 32 -0.96 5.47 1.69
C ARG A 32 -2.17 6.37 1.51
N THR A 33 -1.97 7.59 1.01
CA THR A 33 -3.09 8.53 0.75
C THR A 33 -4.06 7.93 -0.28
N LEU A 34 -3.54 7.31 -1.33
CA LEU A 34 -4.34 6.69 -2.38
C LEU A 34 -5.00 5.40 -1.91
N CYS A 35 -4.29 4.58 -1.13
CA CYS A 35 -4.81 3.32 -0.60
C CYS A 35 -5.84 3.50 0.52
N HIS A 36 -5.89 4.66 1.18
CA HIS A 36 -6.86 4.92 2.26
C HIS A 36 -8.31 4.69 1.82
N GLY A 37 -8.64 5.04 0.58
CA GLY A 37 -9.97 4.82 0.00
C GLY A 37 -10.13 3.49 -0.75
N ALA A 38 -9.11 2.64 -0.80
CA ALA A 38 -9.09 1.45 -1.65
C ALA A 38 -10.28 0.52 -1.39
N ALA A 39 -10.71 0.37 -0.15
CA ALA A 39 -11.87 -0.46 0.20
C ALA A 39 -13.17 -0.01 -0.50
N ALA A 40 -13.34 1.29 -0.76
CA ALA A 40 -14.55 1.85 -1.35
C ALA A 40 -14.57 1.74 -2.89
N TRP A 41 -13.43 1.89 -3.56
CA TRP A 41 -13.38 2.01 -5.03
C TRP A 41 -12.37 1.08 -5.72
N GLY A 42 -11.50 0.41 -4.97
CA GLY A 42 -10.41 -0.40 -5.52
C GLY A 42 -10.83 -1.74 -6.13
N HIS A 43 -12.03 -2.24 -5.82
CA HIS A 43 -12.50 -3.52 -6.35
C HIS A 43 -12.91 -3.44 -7.84
N ASN A 44 -13.60 -2.37 -8.25
CA ASN A 44 -14.15 -2.21 -9.59
C ASN A 44 -13.27 -1.29 -10.45
N MET A 45 -12.06 -1.76 -10.74
CA MET A 45 -11.02 -0.94 -11.36
C MET A 45 -11.16 -0.87 -12.90
N THR A 46 -11.74 0.22 -13.41
CA THR A 46 -11.87 0.43 -14.87
C THR A 46 -10.54 0.79 -15.55
N SER A 47 -10.38 0.46 -16.83
CA SER A 47 -9.17 0.78 -17.62
C SER A 47 -8.87 2.29 -17.66
N ARG A 48 -9.90 3.14 -17.67
CA ARG A 48 -9.78 4.60 -17.58
C ARG A 48 -9.16 5.04 -16.25
N LEU A 49 -9.59 4.42 -15.15
CA LEU A 49 -9.06 4.71 -13.82
C LEU A 49 -7.61 4.22 -13.68
N GLN A 50 -7.29 3.04 -14.21
CA GLN A 50 -5.92 2.50 -14.24
C GLN A 50 -4.97 3.47 -14.95
N LYS A 51 -5.33 3.93 -16.16
CA LYS A 51 -4.51 4.92 -16.91
C LYS A 51 -4.31 6.22 -16.13
N LYS A 52 -5.33 6.67 -15.38
CA LYS A 52 -5.24 7.87 -14.54
C LYS A 52 -4.28 7.65 -13.36
N LEU A 53 -4.35 6.49 -12.70
CA LEU A 53 -3.40 6.13 -11.65
C LEU A 53 -1.98 6.00 -12.17
N ASP A 54 -1.77 5.38 -13.33
CA ASP A 54 -0.45 5.24 -13.93
C ASP A 54 0.13 6.62 -14.29
N SER A 55 -0.71 7.55 -14.75
CA SER A 55 -0.30 8.94 -15.00
C SER A 55 0.12 9.66 -13.72
N ILE A 56 -0.60 9.45 -12.61
CA ILE A 56 -0.25 10.00 -11.29
C ILE A 56 1.06 9.38 -10.81
N GLN A 57 1.18 8.05 -10.84
CA GLN A 57 2.38 7.32 -10.41
C GLN A 57 3.60 7.74 -11.23
N ARG A 58 3.45 7.91 -12.55
CA ARG A 58 4.53 8.33 -13.45
C ARG A 58 5.19 9.64 -13.03
N LEU A 59 4.42 10.63 -12.55
CA LEU A 59 4.97 11.90 -12.07
C LEU A 59 5.96 11.68 -10.92
N PHE A 60 5.59 10.83 -9.96
CA PHE A 60 6.45 10.51 -8.83
C PHE A 60 7.65 9.64 -9.25
N LEU A 61 7.45 8.69 -10.16
CA LEU A 61 8.54 7.85 -10.67
C LEU A 61 9.62 8.65 -11.39
N LEU A 62 9.23 9.63 -12.21
CA LEU A 62 10.18 10.55 -12.86
C LEU A 62 10.92 11.40 -11.82
N TYR A 63 10.21 11.88 -10.80
CA TYR A 63 10.81 12.66 -9.72
C TYR A 63 11.78 11.84 -8.84
N ILE A 64 11.49 10.56 -8.57
CA ILE A 64 12.37 9.65 -7.82
C ILE A 64 13.63 9.32 -8.63
N THR A 65 13.45 8.95 -9.90
CA THR A 65 14.55 8.45 -10.75
C THR A 65 15.40 9.57 -11.33
N GLY A 66 14.80 10.72 -11.63
CA GLY A 66 15.41 11.78 -12.45
C GLY A 66 15.55 11.40 -13.93
N ALA A 67 14.82 10.38 -14.39
CA ALA A 67 14.92 9.89 -15.77
C ALA A 67 14.23 10.84 -16.78
N TYR A 68 14.55 10.67 -18.06
CA TYR A 68 13.93 11.43 -19.15
C TYR A 68 12.41 11.22 -19.21
N ARG A 69 11.68 12.27 -19.62
CA ARG A 69 10.21 12.23 -19.77
C ARG A 69 9.71 11.22 -20.80
N THR A 70 10.57 10.73 -21.69
CA THR A 70 10.25 9.69 -22.70
C THR A 70 10.44 8.27 -22.18
N THR A 71 11.05 8.08 -21.01
CA THR A 71 11.32 6.75 -20.43
C THR A 71 9.99 6.01 -20.17
N PRO A 72 9.82 4.75 -20.59
CA PRO A 72 8.61 3.98 -20.34
C PRO A 72 8.28 3.84 -18.85
N THR A 73 7.00 3.93 -18.46
CA THR A 73 6.58 3.83 -17.04
C THR A 73 6.94 2.46 -16.43
N ALA A 74 6.79 1.39 -17.21
CA ALA A 74 7.16 0.04 -16.77
C ALA A 74 8.65 -0.04 -16.40
N SER A 75 9.54 0.55 -17.20
CA SER A 75 10.97 0.61 -16.89
C SER A 75 11.24 1.38 -15.59
N LEU A 76 10.53 2.49 -15.36
CA LEU A 76 10.67 3.25 -14.13
C LEU A 76 10.20 2.47 -12.89
N GLN A 77 9.11 1.71 -13.00
CA GLN A 77 8.61 0.84 -11.92
C GLN A 77 9.63 -0.23 -11.56
N VAL A 78 10.24 -0.89 -12.55
CA VAL A 78 11.28 -1.90 -12.34
C VAL A 78 12.51 -1.30 -11.68
N VAL A 79 13.04 -0.19 -12.21
CA VAL A 79 14.24 0.48 -11.66
C VAL A 79 14.03 0.98 -10.24
N THR A 80 12.81 1.44 -9.90
CA THR A 80 12.49 1.89 -8.54
C THR A 80 12.06 0.75 -7.60
N GLY A 81 11.82 -0.45 -8.12
CA GLY A 81 11.23 -1.55 -7.35
C GLY A 81 9.88 -1.16 -6.75
N LEU A 82 9.04 -0.46 -7.52
CA LEU A 82 7.69 -0.05 -7.15
C LEU A 82 6.68 -0.78 -8.03
N GLN A 83 5.67 -1.38 -7.39
CA GLN A 83 4.59 -2.07 -8.08
C GLN A 83 3.67 -1.05 -8.78
N PRO A 84 3.02 -1.41 -9.90
CA PRO A 84 1.95 -0.60 -10.47
C PRO A 84 0.88 -0.24 -9.44
N LEU A 85 0.55 1.04 -9.36
CA LEU A 85 -0.30 1.60 -8.31
C LEU A 85 -1.71 0.98 -8.30
N HIS A 86 -2.26 0.66 -9.47
CA HIS A 86 -3.57 0.01 -9.56
C HIS A 86 -3.59 -1.38 -8.91
N LEU A 87 -2.49 -2.13 -9.01
CA LEU A 87 -2.37 -3.46 -8.37
C LEU A 87 -2.30 -3.34 -6.85
N GLN A 88 -1.56 -2.35 -6.34
CA GLN A 88 -1.48 -2.10 -4.89
C GLN A 88 -2.85 -1.77 -4.31
N ILE A 89 -3.63 -0.93 -5.01
CA ILE A 89 -4.96 -0.54 -4.56
C ILE A 89 -5.94 -1.71 -4.63
N GLN A 90 -5.89 -2.53 -5.67
CA GLN A 90 -6.70 -3.75 -5.73
C GLN A 90 -6.34 -4.71 -4.61
N GLN A 91 -5.05 -4.88 -4.30
CA GLN A 91 -4.59 -5.72 -3.21
C GLN A 91 -5.11 -5.22 -1.86
N GLU A 92 -5.01 -3.92 -1.58
CA GLU A 92 -5.54 -3.31 -0.35
C GLU A 92 -7.07 -3.42 -0.26
N ALA A 93 -7.77 -3.28 -1.39
CA ALA A 93 -9.22 -3.48 -1.44
C ALA A 93 -9.60 -4.94 -1.14
N THR A 94 -8.88 -5.92 -1.70
CA THR A 94 -9.06 -7.35 -1.42
C THR A 94 -8.80 -7.64 0.06
N TYR A 95 -7.69 -7.14 0.60
CA TYR A 95 -7.36 -7.31 2.01
C TYR A 95 -8.44 -6.71 2.93
N ALA A 96 -8.93 -5.50 2.63
CA ALA A 96 -9.98 -4.83 3.39
C ALA A 96 -11.34 -5.57 3.35
N ARG A 97 -11.58 -6.40 2.32
CA ARG A 97 -12.76 -7.27 2.25
C ARG A 97 -12.58 -8.57 3.03
N VAL A 98 -11.41 -9.19 2.92
CA VAL A 98 -11.15 -10.52 3.47
C VAL A 98 -10.93 -10.45 4.98
N ALA A 99 -10.05 -9.56 5.44
CA ALA A 99 -9.66 -9.52 6.85
C ALA A 99 -10.69 -8.80 7.73
N PRO A 100 -11.03 -7.51 7.49
CA PRO A 100 -12.06 -6.82 8.27
C PRO A 100 -13.48 -7.27 7.95
N ALA A 101 -13.89 -7.25 6.67
CA ALA A 101 -15.28 -7.49 6.29
C ALA A 101 -15.67 -8.97 6.21
N ARG A 102 -14.72 -9.88 6.50
CA ARG A 102 -14.92 -11.34 6.54
C ARG A 102 -15.68 -11.85 5.31
N SER A 103 -15.37 -11.29 4.15
CA SER A 103 -16.01 -11.61 2.87
C SER A 103 -14.96 -12.15 1.91
N SER A 104 -15.27 -13.24 1.22
CA SER A 104 -14.37 -13.76 0.21
C SER A 104 -14.18 -12.75 -0.92
N SER A 105 -12.98 -12.72 -1.48
CA SER A 105 -12.64 -11.79 -2.56
C SER A 105 -11.76 -12.47 -3.58
N ASN A 106 -12.06 -12.25 -4.85
CA ASN A 106 -11.21 -12.66 -5.96
C ASN A 106 -10.16 -11.58 -6.20
N PHE A 107 -8.90 -12.00 -6.34
CA PHE A 107 -7.82 -11.16 -6.85
C PHE A 107 -7.07 -11.96 -7.90
N PHE A 108 -7.17 -11.49 -9.16
CA PHE A 108 -6.84 -12.26 -10.35
C PHE A 108 -7.57 -13.61 -10.39
N THR A 109 -6.82 -14.71 -10.40
CA THR A 109 -7.33 -16.09 -10.46
C THR A 109 -7.45 -16.74 -9.08
N VAL A 110 -7.04 -16.03 -8.01
CA VAL A 110 -7.00 -16.58 -6.66
C VAL A 110 -8.19 -16.07 -5.85
N ILE A 111 -8.89 -17.00 -5.21
CA ILE A 111 -9.95 -16.71 -4.24
C ILE A 111 -9.30 -16.61 -2.86
N PHE A 112 -9.55 -15.51 -2.17
CA PHE A 112 -9.14 -15.29 -0.80
C PHE A 112 -10.34 -15.52 0.12
N SER A 113 -10.33 -16.58 0.93
CA SER A 113 -11.37 -16.84 1.91
C SER A 113 -10.97 -16.29 3.29
N PRO A 114 -11.90 -15.70 4.06
CA PRO A 114 -11.63 -15.30 5.44
C PRO A 114 -11.23 -16.47 6.35
N THR A 115 -11.52 -17.71 5.97
CA THR A 115 -11.13 -18.93 6.72
C THR A 115 -9.64 -19.24 6.61
N ASP A 116 -8.98 -18.76 5.57
CA ASP A 116 -7.57 -19.05 5.30
C ASP A 116 -6.64 -18.23 6.20
N TYR A 117 -7.19 -17.26 6.92
CA TYR A 117 -6.47 -16.31 7.75
C TYR A 117 -6.98 -16.37 9.19
N GLU A 118 -6.05 -16.31 10.14
CA GLU A 118 -6.39 -16.17 11.56
C GLU A 118 -7.19 -14.89 11.78
N SER A 119 -8.27 -15.00 12.55
CA SER A 119 -9.04 -13.83 12.95
C SER A 119 -8.19 -12.93 13.83
N LYS A 120 -8.11 -11.63 13.51
CA LYS A 120 -7.53 -10.65 14.44
C LYS A 120 -8.28 -10.70 15.76
N SER A 121 -7.61 -11.11 16.83
CA SER A 121 -8.14 -10.99 18.18
C SER A 121 -8.29 -9.50 18.52
N SER A 122 -9.52 -9.00 18.62
CA SER A 122 -9.78 -7.66 19.11
C SER A 122 -9.51 -7.66 20.62
N GLY A 123 -8.32 -7.20 21.02
CA GLY A 123 -7.94 -7.01 22.44
C GLY A 123 -8.87 -6.04 23.20
N ILE A 124 -9.76 -5.35 22.49
CA ILE A 124 -10.78 -4.43 23.01
C ILE A 124 -11.84 -5.17 23.85
N HIS A 125 -12.10 -6.46 23.56
CA HIS A 125 -13.07 -7.27 24.32
C HIS A 125 -12.42 -8.14 25.40
N ILE A 126 -11.09 -8.15 25.50
CA ILE A 126 -10.37 -8.92 26.50
C ILE A 126 -10.08 -7.99 27.68
N HIS A 127 -10.81 -8.18 28.78
CA HIS A 127 -10.53 -7.47 30.02
C HIS A 127 -9.02 -7.60 30.36
N PRO A 128 -8.33 -6.53 30.79
CA PRO A 128 -6.87 -6.53 30.94
C PRO A 128 -6.33 -7.74 31.74
N LEU A 129 -7.06 -8.17 32.77
CA LEU A 129 -6.72 -9.33 33.60
C LEU A 129 -6.67 -10.68 32.83
N ILE A 130 -7.52 -10.84 31.82
CA ILE A 130 -7.60 -12.06 30.97
C ILE A 130 -6.49 -12.05 29.92
N PHE A 131 -6.10 -10.87 29.45
CA PHE A 131 -5.00 -10.71 28.50
C PHE A 131 -3.65 -11.11 29.13
N PHE A 132 -3.38 -10.61 30.34
CA PHE A 132 -2.14 -10.93 31.06
C PHE A 132 -2.03 -12.41 31.46
N SER A 133 -3.14 -13.06 31.82
CA SER A 133 -3.14 -14.49 32.17
C SER A 133 -2.89 -15.37 30.94
N THR A 134 -3.47 -15.05 29.79
CA THR A 134 -3.28 -15.80 28.54
C THR A 134 -1.83 -15.73 28.04
N ILE A 135 -1.21 -14.55 28.10
CA ILE A 135 0.20 -14.38 27.71
C ILE A 135 1.14 -15.12 28.67
N LYS A 136 0.88 -15.04 29.98
CA LYS A 136 1.70 -15.71 30.99
C LYS A 136 1.67 -17.24 30.83
N PHE A 137 0.49 -17.80 30.52
CA PHE A 137 0.32 -19.24 30.25
C PHE A 137 1.05 -19.68 28.97
N HIS A 138 1.05 -18.83 27.94
CA HIS A 138 1.72 -19.15 26.68
C HIS A 138 3.25 -19.08 26.79
N LEU A 139 3.78 -18.16 27.60
CA LEU A 139 5.22 -18.04 27.86
C LEU A 139 5.75 -19.18 28.74
N GLN A 140 4.95 -19.69 29.68
CA GLN A 140 5.34 -20.80 30.56
C GLN A 140 5.44 -22.15 29.85
N LYS A 141 4.75 -22.33 28.71
CA LYS A 141 4.83 -23.55 27.89
C LYS A 141 6.05 -23.60 26.96
N ILE A 142 6.82 -22.52 26.87
CA ILE A 142 7.99 -22.40 25.99
C ILE A 142 9.30 -22.66 26.75
N THR A 143 9.23 -22.77 28.09
CA THR A 143 10.29 -23.25 29.00
C THR A 143 9.99 -24.67 29.45
#